data_AF-A0A4Y9YE47-F1
#
_entry.id   AF-A0A4Y9YE47-F1
#
_cell.length_a   1.000
_cell.length_b   1.000
_cell.length_c   1.000
_cell.angle_alpha   90.00
_cell.angle_beta   90.00
_cell.angle_gamma   90.00
#
_symmetry.space_group_name_H-M   'P 1'
#
loop_
_entity.id
_entity.type
_entity.pdbx_description
1 polymer ?
#
loop_
_entity_poly.entity_id
_entity_poly.type
_entity_poly.pdbx_seq_one_letter_code
_entity_poly.pdbx_strand_id
1 'polypeptide(L)'
;MSPSIFAKYAPGQSSAIAVVVVCAILATLALSFVLVRLVWVTGAARYGRSESTRHSRMGFFFRTQLGVFVGCLLACNLLTSISGLISINWIAVGGVKEGFNCTSQAVLSEMGNFGSAYFMVVLGIHAFNSLVLRNRHANWINTVLVVGGWVATIVIGVAPAFVSGKAGPLYGATSFNCGFTQRYPVQHLLQHFLPTFLASVLSTVIYSLVFLILRGTLTINGGLRLNLNPESRWLGNSGSFLEYQRFVNSIGRSMLW
;
A
#
# COMPACT_ATOMS: atom_id res chain seq x y z
N MET A 1 12.46 -34.59 11.96
CA MET A 1 12.92 -33.89 10.73
C MET A 1 12.07 -34.40 9.58
N SER A 2 11.07 -33.62 9.14
CA SER A 2 10.30 -33.96 7.93
C SER A 2 11.22 -33.82 6.70
N PRO A 3 11.14 -34.72 5.71
CA PRO A 3 11.97 -34.63 4.51
C PRO A 3 11.69 -33.30 3.80
N SER A 4 12.73 -32.48 3.62
CA SER A 4 12.61 -31.17 2.98
C SER A 4 12.23 -31.35 1.52
N ILE A 5 11.00 -30.97 1.17
CA ILE A 5 10.54 -30.99 -0.22
C ILE A 5 11.32 -29.92 -0.98
N PHE A 6 11.96 -30.31 -2.07
CA PHE A 6 12.70 -29.42 -2.97
C PHE A 6 11.91 -29.28 -4.27
N ALA A 7 11.42 -28.07 -4.55
CA ALA A 7 10.74 -27.74 -5.79
C ALA A 7 11.75 -27.16 -6.78
N LYS A 8 12.16 -27.97 -7.75
CA LYS A 8 13.10 -27.54 -8.80
C LYS A 8 12.40 -26.63 -9.81
N TYR A 9 13.10 -25.60 -10.27
CA TYR A 9 12.56 -24.70 -11.29
C TYR A 9 12.36 -25.37 -12.64
N ALA A 10 11.23 -25.05 -13.27
CA ALA A 10 10.96 -25.36 -14.67
C ALA A 10 11.78 -24.41 -15.60
N PRO A 11 12.06 -24.82 -16.85
CA PRO A 11 12.74 -23.95 -17.81
C PRO A 11 11.99 -22.62 -17.98
N GLY A 12 12.72 -21.50 -17.93
CA GLY A 12 12.17 -20.14 -18.02
C GLY A 12 11.70 -19.52 -16.68
N GLN A 13 11.57 -20.29 -15.60
CA GLN A 13 11.22 -19.71 -14.29
C GLN A 13 12.37 -18.92 -13.67
N SER A 14 13.61 -19.39 -13.83
CA SER A 14 14.79 -18.72 -13.27
C SER A 14 14.99 -17.30 -13.79
N SER A 15 14.71 -17.06 -15.08
CA SER A 15 14.80 -15.71 -15.67
C SER A 15 13.69 -14.80 -15.15
N ALA A 16 12.46 -15.31 -15.02
CA ALA A 16 11.35 -14.55 -14.44
C ALA A 16 11.64 -14.14 -12.98
N ILE A 17 12.19 -15.05 -12.17
CA ILE A 17 12.53 -14.77 -10.77
C ILE A 17 13.68 -13.76 -10.69
N ALA A 18 14.65 -13.78 -11.62
CA ALA A 18 15.71 -12.78 -11.68
C ALA A 18 15.14 -11.37 -11.88
N VAL A 19 14.12 -11.20 -12.73
CA VAL A 19 13.43 -9.90 -12.91
C VAL A 19 12.74 -9.47 -11.61
N VAL A 20 12.03 -10.39 -10.95
CA VAL A 20 11.37 -10.12 -9.66
C VAL A 20 12.38 -9.64 -8.61
N VAL A 21 13.56 -10.27 -8.55
CA VAL A 21 14.63 -9.87 -7.63
C VAL A 21 15.14 -8.46 -7.93
N VAL A 22 15.39 -8.11 -9.20
CA VAL A 22 15.84 -6.76 -9.57
C VAL A 22 14.81 -5.71 -9.17
N CYS A 23 13.53 -5.95 -9.47
CA CYS A 23 12.43 -5.08 -9.05
C CYS A 23 12.35 -4.98 -7.52
N ALA A 24 12.52 -6.09 -6.80
CA ALA A 24 12.51 -6.10 -5.34
C ALA A 24 13.67 -5.30 -4.73
N ILE A 25 14.88 -5.35 -5.31
CA ILE A 25 16.02 -4.52 -4.87
C ILE A 25 15.70 -3.05 -5.04
N LEU A 26 15.27 -2.64 -6.24
CA LEU A 26 14.92 -1.24 -6.54
C LEU A 26 13.79 -0.73 -5.64
N ALA A 27 12.73 -1.53 -5.46
CA ALA A 27 11.62 -1.20 -4.58
C ALA A 27 12.05 -1.08 -3.12
N THR A 28 12.87 -2.02 -2.62
CA THR A 28 13.37 -1.98 -1.24
C THR A 28 14.21 -0.72 -0.99
N LEU A 29 15.10 -0.35 -1.92
CA LEU A 29 15.91 0.87 -1.81
C LEU A 29 15.04 2.13 -1.83
N ALA A 30 14.08 2.22 -2.76
CA ALA A 30 13.19 3.37 -2.86
C ALA A 30 12.30 3.51 -1.62
N LEU A 31 11.66 2.42 -1.17
CA LEU A 31 10.75 2.42 -0.03
C LEU A 31 11.49 2.70 1.28
N SER A 32 12.67 2.10 1.48
CA SER A 32 13.50 2.38 2.66
C SER A 32 13.95 3.83 2.71
N PHE A 33 14.38 4.41 1.58
CA PHE A 33 14.74 5.82 1.52
C PHE A 33 13.57 6.73 1.90
N VAL A 34 12.38 6.47 1.34
CA VAL A 34 11.16 7.23 1.68
C VAL A 34 10.86 7.09 3.17
N LEU A 35 10.77 5.86 3.71
CA LEU A 35 10.44 5.63 5.12
C LEU A 35 11.44 6.26 6.08
N VAL A 36 12.75 6.18 5.80
CA VAL A 36 13.79 6.85 6.60
C VAL A 36 13.60 8.36 6.57
N ARG A 37 13.32 8.96 5.41
CA ARG A 37 13.01 10.39 5.31
C ARG A 37 11.76 10.76 6.11
N LEU A 38 10.73 9.91 6.12
CA LEU A 38 9.51 10.13 6.90
C LEU A 38 9.80 10.12 8.41
N VAL A 39 10.51 9.11 8.90
CA VAL A 39 10.89 9.01 10.31
C VAL A 39 11.77 10.19 10.71
N TRP A 40 12.73 10.58 9.87
CA TRP A 40 13.60 11.73 10.11
C TRP A 40 12.80 13.04 10.23
N VAL A 41 11.92 13.33 9.27
CA VAL A 41 11.15 14.59 9.25
C VAL A 41 10.16 14.66 10.43
N THR A 42 9.50 13.55 10.75
CA THR A 42 8.56 13.50 11.89
C THR A 42 9.28 13.55 13.24
N GLY A 43 10.45 12.92 13.36
CA GLY A 43 11.32 12.97 14.54
C GLY A 43 11.90 14.37 14.78
N ALA A 44 12.45 15.00 13.74
CA ALA A 44 12.98 16.36 13.81
C ALA A 44 11.92 17.39 14.20
N ALA A 45 10.68 17.22 13.73
CA ALA A 45 9.54 18.07 14.10
C ALA A 45 9.13 17.91 15.57
N ARG A 46 9.27 16.71 16.16
CA ARG A 46 8.97 16.47 17.59
C ARG A 46 10.09 16.96 18.51
N TYR A 47 11.34 16.85 18.08
CA TYR A 47 12.52 17.23 18.87
C TYR A 47 12.88 18.72 18.78
N GLY A 48 12.01 19.55 18.19
CA GLY A 48 12.12 21.01 18.20
C GLY A 48 13.33 21.60 17.49
N ARG A 49 14.06 20.83 16.67
CA ARG A 49 15.46 21.15 16.33
C ARG A 49 15.69 21.90 15.01
N SER A 50 14.67 22.39 14.30
CA SER A 50 14.92 23.12 13.04
C SER A 50 13.73 23.94 12.49
N GLU A 51 13.87 25.27 12.44
CA GLU A 51 13.00 26.19 11.68
C GLU A 51 12.98 25.90 10.17
N SER A 52 14.08 25.35 9.62
CA SER A 52 14.19 25.01 8.19
C SER A 52 13.30 23.82 7.79
N THR A 53 13.03 22.89 8.72
CA THR A 53 12.21 21.69 8.44
C THR A 53 10.70 22.01 8.42
N ARG A 54 10.30 23.20 8.89
CA ARG A 54 8.90 23.67 8.89
C ARG A 54 8.34 23.91 7.48
N HIS A 55 9.20 24.05 6.46
CA HIS A 55 8.81 24.36 5.08
C HIS A 55 8.72 23.17 4.12
N SER A 56 9.07 21.95 4.54
CA SER A 56 8.91 20.79 3.66
C SER A 56 7.44 20.37 3.60
N ARG A 57 6.76 20.67 2.48
CA ARG A 57 5.36 20.28 2.18
C ARG A 57 5.08 18.81 2.50
N MET A 58 6.08 17.95 2.27
CA MET A 58 6.00 16.52 2.55
C MET A 58 5.88 16.22 4.06
N GLY A 59 6.65 16.91 4.91
CA GLY A 59 6.57 16.75 6.36
C GLY A 59 5.21 17.12 6.95
N PHE A 60 4.55 18.14 6.39
CA PHE A 60 3.18 18.50 6.76
C PHE A 60 2.18 17.42 6.33
N PHE A 61 2.29 16.91 5.09
CA PHE A 61 1.43 15.84 4.58
C PHE A 61 1.50 14.57 5.45
N PHE A 62 2.69 14.16 5.88
CA PHE A 62 2.86 12.96 6.71
C PHE A 62 2.43 13.14 8.18
N ARG A 63 2.26 14.39 8.64
CA ARG A 63 1.59 14.69 9.92
C ARG A 63 0.07 14.63 9.81
N THR A 64 -0.49 14.57 8.60
CA THR A 64 -1.93 14.38 8.42
C THR A 64 -2.32 12.92 8.64
N GLN A 65 -3.60 12.71 8.94
CA GLN A 65 -4.20 11.39 9.11
C GLN A 65 -3.98 10.49 7.87
N LEU A 66 -4.07 11.06 6.67
CA LEU A 66 -3.79 10.37 5.39
C LEU A 66 -2.34 9.91 5.30
N GLY A 67 -1.40 10.74 5.74
CA GLY A 67 0.03 10.45 5.73
C GLY A 67 0.41 9.21 6.54
N VAL A 68 -0.26 8.99 7.68
CA VAL A 68 -0.03 7.79 8.52
C VAL A 68 -0.45 6.51 7.79
N PHE A 69 -1.60 6.51 7.13
CA PHE A 69 -2.06 5.36 6.34
C PHE A 69 -1.13 5.07 5.15
N VAL A 70 -0.68 6.11 4.45
CA VAL A 70 0.33 5.97 3.38
C VAL A 70 1.64 5.40 3.93
N GLY A 71 2.10 5.85 5.10
CA GLY A 71 3.28 5.29 5.76
C GLY A 71 3.13 3.80 6.07
N CYS A 72 1.98 3.38 6.57
CA CYS A 72 1.70 1.95 6.84
C CYS A 72 1.66 1.13 5.53
N LEU A 73 1.01 1.64 4.49
CA LEU A 73 0.98 1.03 3.16
C LEU A 73 2.39 0.85 2.58
N LEU A 74 3.24 1.88 2.68
CA LEU A 74 4.64 1.81 2.25
C LEU A 74 5.44 0.76 3.04
N ALA A 75 5.18 0.63 4.35
CA ALA A 75 5.79 -0.39 5.19
C ALA A 75 5.35 -1.81 4.78
N CYS A 76 4.06 -2.03 4.46
CA CYS A 76 3.58 -3.31 3.94
C CYS A 76 4.23 -3.67 2.59
N ASN A 77 4.34 -2.70 1.68
CA ASN A 77 5.04 -2.90 0.41
C ASN A 77 6.54 -3.19 0.60
N LEU A 78 7.16 -2.65 1.65
CA LEU A 78 8.54 -2.98 2.01
C LEU A 78 8.64 -4.45 2.45
N LEU A 79 7.68 -4.96 3.25
CA LEU A 79 7.64 -6.38 3.62
C LEU A 79 7.53 -7.30 2.40
N THR A 80 6.64 -6.98 1.45
CA THR A 80 6.52 -7.72 0.17
C THR A 80 7.83 -7.69 -0.62
N SER A 81 8.50 -6.54 -0.66
CA SER A 81 9.78 -6.39 -1.37
C SER A 81 10.89 -7.22 -0.72
N ILE A 82 10.97 -7.24 0.62
CA ILE A 82 11.92 -8.07 1.37
C ILE A 82 11.65 -9.56 1.13
N SER A 83 10.38 -9.98 1.09
CA SER A 83 10.02 -11.35 0.71
C SER A 83 10.55 -11.72 -0.68
N GLY A 84 10.48 -10.78 -1.63
CA GLY A 84 11.06 -10.93 -2.97
C GLY A 84 12.59 -11.06 -2.96
N LEU A 85 13.30 -10.41 -2.04
CA LEU A 85 14.77 -10.53 -1.91
C LEU A 85 15.21 -11.92 -1.45
N ILE A 86 14.40 -12.64 -0.68
CA ILE A 86 14.69 -14.02 -0.28
C ILE A 86 14.81 -14.93 -1.51
N SER A 87 14.18 -14.57 -2.63
CA SER A 87 14.28 -15.31 -3.89
C SER A 87 15.68 -15.33 -4.51
N ILE A 88 16.59 -14.45 -4.08
CA ILE A 88 18.02 -14.52 -4.45
C ILE A 88 18.61 -15.88 -4.05
N ASN A 89 18.25 -16.38 -2.85
CA ASN A 89 18.72 -17.67 -2.37
C ASN A 89 18.20 -18.82 -3.27
N TRP A 90 16.96 -18.73 -3.72
CA TRP A 90 16.37 -19.76 -4.57
C TRP A 90 16.97 -19.79 -5.98
N ILE A 91 17.38 -18.64 -6.53
CA ILE A 91 18.13 -18.58 -7.80
C ILE A 91 19.45 -19.33 -7.67
N ALA A 92 20.19 -19.11 -6.58
CA ALA A 92 21.49 -19.76 -6.36
C ALA A 92 21.39 -21.28 -6.22
N VAL A 93 20.30 -21.77 -5.64
CA VAL A 93 20.05 -23.22 -5.44
C VAL A 93 19.35 -23.87 -6.64
N GLY A 94 18.78 -23.08 -7.57
CA GLY A 94 18.05 -23.59 -8.74
C GLY A 94 16.67 -24.17 -8.41
N GLY A 95 16.10 -23.76 -7.27
CA GLY A 95 14.80 -24.23 -6.79
C GLY A 95 14.50 -23.76 -5.37
N VAL A 96 13.28 -24.02 -4.93
CA VAL A 96 12.77 -23.63 -3.61
C VAL A 96 12.89 -24.82 -2.65
N LYS A 97 13.49 -24.58 -1.49
CA LYS A 97 13.64 -25.59 -0.44
C LYS A 97 12.79 -25.25 0.77
N GLU A 98 12.00 -26.19 1.26
CA GLU A 98 11.29 -26.02 2.53
C GLU A 98 12.25 -25.85 3.71
N GLY A 99 11.91 -24.95 4.62
CA GLY A 99 12.72 -24.60 5.79
C GLY A 99 12.48 -23.16 6.23
N PHE A 100 13.35 -22.66 7.11
CA PHE A 100 13.20 -21.34 7.73
C PHE A 100 13.10 -20.18 6.72
N ASN A 101 13.95 -20.18 5.67
CA ASN A 101 13.91 -19.15 4.62
C ASN A 101 12.57 -19.17 3.87
N CYS A 102 12.02 -20.36 3.64
CA CYS A 102 10.75 -20.55 2.95
C CYS A 102 9.56 -20.04 3.78
N THR A 103 9.50 -20.43 5.05
CA THR A 103 8.47 -19.93 5.98
C THR A 103 8.58 -18.42 6.15
N SER A 104 9.78 -17.88 6.30
CA SER A 104 10.01 -16.44 6.43
C SER A 104 9.55 -15.68 5.18
N GLN A 105 9.84 -16.21 3.98
CA GLN A 105 9.37 -15.63 2.73
C GLN A 105 7.84 -15.59 2.65
N ALA A 106 7.19 -16.70 2.98
CA ALA A 106 5.73 -16.82 2.96
C ALA A 106 5.05 -15.88 3.97
N VAL A 107 5.59 -15.78 5.19
CA VAL A 107 5.07 -14.86 6.22
C VAL A 107 5.18 -13.41 5.74
N LEU A 108 6.35 -13.01 5.25
CA LEU A 108 6.58 -11.63 4.82
C LEU A 108 5.74 -11.24 3.59
N SER A 109 5.58 -12.14 2.62
CA SER A 109 4.72 -11.88 1.46
C SER A 109 3.27 -11.76 1.90
N GLU A 110 2.79 -12.63 2.78
CA GLU A 110 1.39 -12.62 3.21
C GLU A 110 1.06 -11.39 4.06
N MET A 111 1.94 -11.02 4.99
CA MET A 111 1.83 -9.76 5.74
C MET A 111 1.80 -8.55 4.80
N GLY A 112 2.73 -8.51 3.83
CA GLY A 112 2.80 -7.40 2.89
C GLY A 112 1.55 -7.30 2.00
N ASN A 113 1.09 -8.42 1.44
CA ASN A 113 -0.07 -8.46 0.56
C ASN A 113 -1.37 -8.09 1.28
N PHE A 114 -1.66 -8.76 2.40
CA PHE A 114 -2.87 -8.48 3.18
C PHE A 114 -2.84 -7.06 3.74
N GLY A 115 -1.72 -6.65 4.34
CA GLY A 115 -1.57 -5.33 4.92
C GLY A 115 -1.73 -4.22 3.88
N SER A 116 -1.12 -4.38 2.69
CA SER A 116 -1.27 -3.42 1.61
C SER A 116 -2.72 -3.31 1.13
N ALA A 117 -3.42 -4.44 0.98
CA ALA A 117 -4.84 -4.44 0.61
C ALA A 117 -5.70 -3.71 1.65
N TYR A 118 -5.50 -4.00 2.93
CA TYR A 118 -6.22 -3.35 4.04
C TYR A 118 -5.96 -1.85 4.08
N PHE A 119 -4.70 -1.43 4.13
CA PHE A 119 -4.36 -0.01 4.26
C PHE A 119 -4.72 0.79 3.01
N MET A 120 -4.72 0.19 1.82
CA MET A 120 -5.21 0.81 0.59
C MET A 120 -6.71 1.10 0.66
N VAL A 121 -7.52 0.14 1.10
CA VAL A 121 -8.97 0.34 1.28
C VAL A 121 -9.25 1.41 2.33
N VAL A 122 -8.61 1.32 3.51
CA VAL A 122 -8.80 2.29 4.60
C VAL A 122 -8.38 3.69 4.16
N LEU A 123 -7.26 3.82 3.44
CA LEU A 123 -6.82 5.09 2.85
C LEU A 123 -7.87 5.64 1.89
N GLY A 124 -8.43 4.80 1.02
CA GLY A 124 -9.51 5.16 0.10
C GLY A 124 -10.75 5.68 0.83
N ILE A 125 -11.26 4.94 1.83
CA ILE A 125 -12.43 5.32 2.63
C ILE A 125 -12.18 6.66 3.33
N HIS A 126 -11.02 6.80 3.95
CA HIS A 126 -10.67 8.02 4.67
C HIS A 126 -10.53 9.23 3.73
N ALA A 127 -9.92 9.04 2.56
CA ALA A 127 -9.84 10.06 1.52
C ALA A 127 -11.22 10.44 1.00
N PHE A 128 -12.09 9.46 0.74
CA PHE A 128 -13.47 9.71 0.31
C PHE A 128 -14.23 10.51 1.36
N ASN A 129 -14.26 10.10 2.62
CA ASN A 129 -14.99 10.82 3.66
C ASN A 129 -14.44 12.25 3.89
N SER A 130 -13.12 12.41 3.83
CA SER A 130 -12.48 13.72 4.05
C SER A 130 -12.69 14.68 2.87
N LEU A 131 -12.60 14.20 1.63
CA LEU A 131 -12.70 15.03 0.43
C LEU A 131 -14.16 15.26 0.01
N VAL A 132 -15.00 14.24 0.14
CA VAL A 132 -16.37 14.24 -0.39
C VAL A 132 -17.36 14.69 0.67
N LEU A 133 -17.39 13.98 1.81
CA LEU A 133 -18.32 14.29 2.89
C LEU A 133 -17.85 15.48 3.73
N ARG A 134 -16.60 15.94 3.52
CA ARG A 134 -15.91 16.96 4.33
C ARG A 134 -16.01 16.67 5.83
N ASN A 135 -16.16 15.40 6.18
CA ASN A 135 -16.38 14.99 7.56
C ASN A 135 -15.03 14.78 8.24
N ARG A 136 -14.83 15.45 9.38
CA ARG A 136 -13.59 15.37 10.12
C ARG A 136 -13.65 14.18 11.07
N HIS A 137 -12.94 13.10 10.72
CA HIS A 137 -12.85 11.93 11.58
C HIS A 137 -12.04 12.22 12.85
N ALA A 138 -12.52 11.69 13.98
CA ALA A 138 -11.83 11.77 15.25
C ALA A 138 -10.50 11.00 15.19
N ASN A 139 -9.46 11.55 15.81
CA ASN A 139 -8.11 10.96 15.79
C ASN A 139 -8.07 9.53 16.35
N TRP A 140 -8.93 9.21 17.32
CA TRP A 140 -8.97 7.87 17.94
C TRP A 140 -9.35 6.78 16.93
N ILE A 141 -10.25 7.06 15.99
CA ILE A 141 -10.70 6.10 14.97
C ILE A 141 -9.51 5.68 14.11
N ASN A 142 -8.68 6.65 13.71
CA ASN A 142 -7.51 6.37 12.90
C ASN A 142 -6.47 5.53 13.66
N THR A 143 -6.27 5.81 14.95
CA THR A 143 -5.39 4.98 15.78
C THR A 143 -5.91 3.54 15.86
N VAL A 144 -7.21 3.34 16.07
CA VAL A 144 -7.84 2.01 16.09
C VAL A 144 -7.69 1.30 14.75
N LEU A 145 -7.91 1.99 13.62
CA LEU A 145 -7.77 1.41 12.29
C LEU A 145 -6.32 1.02 11.97
N VAL A 146 -5.35 1.82 12.41
CA VAL A 146 -3.92 1.52 12.23
C VAL A 146 -3.51 0.33 13.09
N VAL A 147 -3.81 0.35 14.38
CA VAL A 147 -3.46 -0.73 15.31
C VAL A 147 -4.16 -2.02 14.90
N GLY A 148 -5.46 -1.98 14.62
CA GLY A 148 -6.23 -3.12 14.14
C GLY A 148 -5.70 -3.69 12.83
N GLY A 149 -5.30 -2.82 11.89
CA GLY A 149 -4.70 -3.24 10.62
C GLY A 149 -3.38 -3.98 10.79
N TRP A 150 -2.48 -3.47 11.64
CA TRP A 150 -1.22 -4.14 11.93
C TRP A 150 -1.42 -5.46 12.69
N VAL A 151 -2.31 -5.50 13.68
CA VAL A 151 -2.66 -6.73 14.39
C VAL A 151 -3.21 -7.77 13.42
N ALA A 152 -4.18 -7.41 12.57
CA ALA A 152 -4.74 -8.32 11.58
C ALA A 152 -3.67 -8.82 10.60
N THR A 153 -2.79 -7.94 10.14
CA THR A 153 -1.68 -8.27 9.24
C THR A 153 -0.72 -9.28 9.86
N ILE A 154 -0.32 -9.04 11.11
CA ILE A 154 0.57 -9.95 11.86
C ILE A 154 -0.13 -11.29 12.09
N VAL A 155 -1.38 -11.29 12.55
CA VAL A 155 -2.12 -12.53 12.82
C VAL A 155 -2.28 -13.36 11.55
N ILE A 156 -2.72 -12.76 10.44
CA ILE A 156 -2.96 -13.48 9.18
C ILE A 156 -1.66 -14.00 8.57
N GLY A 157 -0.58 -13.21 8.60
CA GLY A 157 0.70 -13.64 8.03
C GLY A 157 1.45 -14.65 8.90
N VAL A 158 1.41 -14.50 10.23
CA VAL A 158 2.23 -15.30 11.17
C VAL A 158 1.50 -16.56 11.65
N ALA A 159 0.19 -16.52 11.91
CA ALA A 159 -0.53 -17.67 12.47
C ALA A 159 -0.38 -18.96 11.62
N PRO A 160 -0.42 -18.91 10.28
CA PRO A 160 -0.25 -20.12 9.46
C PRO A 160 1.16 -20.73 9.56
N ALA A 161 2.17 -19.98 10.02
CA ALA A 161 3.52 -20.53 10.22
C ALA A 161 3.59 -21.46 11.45
N PHE A 162 2.70 -21.29 12.42
CA PHE A 162 2.68 -22.07 13.66
C PHE A 162 1.60 -23.16 13.68
N VAL A 163 0.62 -23.09 12.77
CA VAL A 163 -0.42 -24.10 12.66
C VAL A 163 -0.03 -25.14 11.61
N SER A 164 -0.01 -26.41 12.02
CA SER A 164 0.14 -27.54 11.11
C SER A 164 -1.17 -28.32 11.05
N GLY A 165 -1.67 -28.58 9.84
CA GLY A 165 -2.86 -29.39 9.65
C GLY A 165 -2.53 -30.88 9.44
N LYS A 166 -3.56 -31.69 9.20
CA LYS A 166 -3.44 -33.14 9.00
C LYS A 166 -2.53 -33.56 7.83
N ALA A 167 -2.41 -32.70 6.81
CA ALA A 167 -1.59 -32.92 5.61
C ALA A 167 -0.21 -32.23 5.66
N GLY A 168 0.20 -31.71 6.82
CA GLY A 168 1.48 -31.04 7.04
C GLY A 168 1.37 -29.52 7.28
N PRO A 169 2.50 -28.79 7.22
CA PRO A 169 2.53 -27.35 7.47
C PRO A 169 1.69 -26.58 6.43
N LEU A 170 1.09 -25.46 6.85
CA LEU A 170 0.28 -24.61 5.97
C LEU A 170 1.13 -23.85 4.95
N TYR A 171 2.34 -23.44 5.33
CA TYR A 171 3.33 -22.87 4.43
C TYR A 171 4.31 -23.93 3.92
N GLY A 172 4.64 -23.86 2.63
CA GLY A 172 5.60 -24.76 2.00
C GLY A 172 6.08 -24.23 0.66
N ALA A 173 6.91 -25.03 0.00
CA ALA A 173 7.48 -24.69 -1.29
C ALA A 173 6.40 -24.77 -2.38
N THR A 174 6.22 -23.69 -3.13
CA THR A 174 5.52 -23.72 -4.41
C THR A 174 6.53 -23.91 -5.55
N SER A 175 6.08 -23.88 -6.80
CA SER A 175 6.96 -24.08 -7.96
C SER A 175 8.04 -23.00 -8.11
N PHE A 176 7.81 -21.77 -7.66
CA PHE A 176 8.76 -20.66 -7.85
C PHE A 176 8.97 -19.77 -6.61
N ASN A 177 8.17 -19.90 -5.57
CA ASN A 177 8.30 -19.16 -4.31
C ASN A 177 7.82 -20.01 -3.12
N CYS A 178 7.79 -19.42 -1.92
CA CYS A 178 7.13 -20.01 -0.77
C CYS A 178 5.82 -19.30 -0.44
N GLY A 179 4.82 -20.08 -0.05
CA GLY A 179 3.49 -19.59 0.25
C GLY A 179 2.61 -20.70 0.83
N PHE A 180 1.29 -20.54 0.71
CA PHE A 180 0.35 -21.58 1.12
C PHE A 180 0.53 -22.84 0.28
N THR A 181 0.52 -24.00 0.94
CA THR A 181 0.62 -25.27 0.24
C THR A 181 -0.65 -25.54 -0.56
N GLN A 182 -0.50 -26.15 -1.74
CA GLN A 182 -1.62 -26.56 -2.61
C GLN A 182 -2.53 -27.62 -1.97
N ARG A 183 -2.13 -28.18 -0.81
CA ARG A 183 -2.87 -29.20 -0.06
C ARG A 183 -4.08 -28.62 0.68
N TYR A 184 -4.13 -27.30 0.90
CA TYR A 184 -5.23 -26.62 1.60
C TYR A 184 -5.86 -25.52 0.74
N PRO A 185 -6.54 -25.87 -0.36
CA PRO A 185 -7.09 -24.89 -1.31
C PRO A 185 -8.16 -23.99 -0.67
N VAL A 186 -8.99 -24.54 0.23
CA VAL A 186 -10.05 -23.78 0.92
C VAL A 186 -9.44 -22.71 1.83
N GLN A 187 -8.38 -23.04 2.55
CA GLN A 187 -7.75 -22.12 3.47
C GLN A 187 -7.02 -21.00 2.72
N HIS A 188 -6.35 -21.34 1.62
CA HIS A 188 -5.76 -20.36 0.72
C HIS A 188 -6.82 -19.42 0.10
N LEU A 189 -7.97 -19.96 -0.31
CA LEU A 189 -9.09 -19.15 -0.82
C LEU A 189 -9.60 -18.15 0.21
N LEU A 190 -9.84 -18.60 1.44
CA LEU A 190 -10.43 -17.77 2.49
C LEU A 190 -9.45 -16.75 3.07
N GLN A 191 -8.18 -17.10 3.24
CA GLN A 191 -7.20 -16.21 3.87
C GLN A 191 -6.56 -15.24 2.87
N HIS A 192 -6.29 -15.68 1.63
CA HIS A 192 -5.54 -14.90 0.67
C HIS A 192 -6.42 -14.30 -0.42
N PHE A 193 -7.16 -15.14 -1.15
CA PHE A 193 -7.89 -14.70 -2.34
C PHE A 193 -9.13 -13.86 -2.02
N LEU A 194 -9.96 -14.29 -1.06
CA LEU A 194 -11.20 -13.59 -0.73
C LEU A 194 -10.95 -12.16 -0.23
N PRO A 195 -10.03 -11.91 0.72
CA PRO A 195 -9.76 -10.55 1.18
C PRO A 195 -9.15 -9.67 0.09
N THR A 196 -8.23 -10.22 -0.72
CA THR A 196 -7.59 -9.48 -1.82
C THR A 196 -8.61 -9.10 -2.89
N PHE A 197 -9.51 -10.02 -3.26
CA PHE A 197 -10.55 -9.75 -4.24
C PHE A 197 -11.53 -8.68 -3.74
N LEU A 198 -12.02 -8.81 -2.50
CA LEU A 198 -12.91 -7.81 -1.90
C LEU A 198 -12.23 -6.44 -1.79
N ALA A 199 -10.96 -6.40 -1.38
CA ALA A 199 -10.20 -5.16 -1.31
C ALA A 199 -9.98 -4.53 -2.69
N SER A 200 -9.71 -5.33 -3.73
CA SER A 200 -9.57 -4.85 -5.10
C SER A 200 -10.87 -4.24 -5.62
N VAL A 201 -12.01 -4.90 -5.43
CA VAL A 201 -13.31 -4.38 -5.86
C VAL A 201 -13.64 -3.09 -5.10
N LEU A 202 -13.49 -3.10 -3.78
CA LEU A 202 -13.82 -1.95 -2.94
C LEU A 202 -12.91 -0.74 -3.23
N SER A 203 -11.61 -0.95 -3.35
CA SER A 203 -10.66 0.11 -3.73
C SER A 203 -10.99 0.68 -5.11
N THR A 204 -11.28 -0.15 -6.11
CA THR A 204 -11.66 0.31 -7.46
C THR A 204 -12.87 1.22 -7.42
N VAL A 205 -13.93 0.83 -6.70
CA VAL A 205 -15.15 1.62 -6.55
C VAL A 205 -14.85 2.95 -5.85
N ILE A 206 -14.14 2.92 -4.72
CA ILE A 206 -13.86 4.11 -3.93
C ILE A 206 -12.97 5.10 -4.71
N TYR A 207 -11.85 4.64 -5.27
CA TYR A 207 -10.94 5.53 -5.99
C TYR A 207 -11.57 6.08 -7.27
N SER A 208 -12.46 5.33 -7.92
CA SER A 208 -13.25 5.81 -9.05
C SER A 208 -14.20 6.94 -8.63
N LEU A 209 -14.90 6.79 -7.49
CA LEU A 209 -15.74 7.84 -6.94
C LEU A 209 -14.91 9.09 -6.56
N VAL A 210 -13.78 8.91 -5.88
CA VAL A 210 -12.86 10.00 -5.52
C VAL A 210 -12.40 10.73 -6.80
N PHE A 211 -12.02 10.01 -7.84
CA PHE A 211 -11.61 10.60 -9.12
C PHE A 211 -12.74 11.42 -9.77
N LEU A 212 -13.95 10.88 -9.85
CA LEU A 212 -15.10 11.59 -10.44
C LEU A 212 -15.46 12.87 -9.68
N ILE A 213 -15.29 12.86 -8.35
CA ILE A 213 -15.59 14.01 -7.50
C ILE A 213 -14.48 15.06 -7.59
N LEU A 214 -13.20 14.65 -7.58
CA LEU A 214 -12.07 15.56 -7.80
C LEU A 214 -12.12 16.21 -9.19
N ARG A 215 -12.65 15.50 -10.19
CA ARG A 215 -12.90 16.04 -11.54
C ARG A 215 -14.11 16.99 -11.59
N GLY A 216 -14.86 17.15 -10.50
CA GLY A 216 -16.07 17.96 -10.45
C GLY A 216 -17.24 17.39 -11.24
N THR A 217 -17.15 16.14 -11.71
CA THR A 217 -18.20 15.46 -12.49
C THR A 217 -19.32 14.96 -11.58
N LEU A 218 -19.06 14.78 -10.28
CA LEU A 218 -20.02 14.26 -9.33
C LEU A 218 -20.06 15.17 -8.09
N THR A 219 -21.22 15.75 -7.79
CA THR A 219 -21.43 16.62 -6.60
C THR A 219 -22.43 15.95 -5.66
N ILE A 220 -22.09 15.90 -4.37
CA ILE A 220 -22.93 15.30 -3.32
C ILE A 220 -23.48 16.42 -2.43
N ASN A 221 -24.48 17.13 -2.93
CA ASN A 221 -25.26 18.11 -2.14
C ASN A 221 -26.65 17.52 -1.90
N GLY A 222 -26.82 16.75 -0.81
CA GLY A 222 -28.09 16.10 -0.46
C GLY A 222 -28.50 14.92 -1.36
N GLY A 223 -27.62 14.47 -2.25
CA GLY A 223 -27.83 13.34 -3.17
C GLY A 223 -26.71 13.25 -4.22
N LEU A 224 -26.62 12.11 -4.93
CA LEU A 224 -25.66 11.90 -6.03
C LEU A 224 -26.12 12.65 -7.29
N ARG A 225 -25.46 13.77 -7.63
CA ARG A 225 -25.72 14.49 -8.88
C ARG A 225 -24.53 14.38 -9.82
N LEU A 226 -24.76 13.84 -11.02
CA LEU A 226 -23.78 13.79 -12.09
C LEU A 226 -23.85 15.10 -12.89
N ASN A 227 -22.79 15.90 -12.80
CA ASN A 227 -22.62 17.09 -13.61
C ASN A 227 -21.70 16.79 -14.80
N LEU A 228 -22.31 16.38 -15.91
CA LEU A 228 -21.59 16.06 -17.14
C LEU A 228 -21.28 17.30 -17.99
N ASN A 229 -21.81 18.48 -17.65
CA ASN A 229 -21.68 19.67 -18.49
C ASN A 229 -20.28 20.32 -18.37
N PRO A 230 -19.44 20.30 -19.42
CA PRO A 230 -18.05 20.75 -19.36
C PRO A 230 -17.88 22.24 -19.00
N GLU A 231 -18.83 23.11 -19.35
CA GLU A 231 -18.75 24.55 -19.01
C GLU A 231 -18.95 24.81 -17.52
N SER A 232 -19.88 24.09 -16.89
CA SER A 232 -20.16 24.25 -15.45
C SER A 232 -19.02 23.74 -14.53
N ARG A 233 -18.11 22.90 -15.06
CA ARG A 233 -16.94 22.37 -14.32
C ARG A 233 -15.96 23.45 -13.91
N TRP A 234 -15.93 24.58 -14.63
CA TRP A 234 -15.06 25.72 -14.36
C TRP A 234 -15.83 26.95 -13.87
N LEU A 235 -17.14 27.04 -14.14
CA LEU A 235 -18.00 28.18 -13.77
C LEU A 235 -18.52 28.16 -12.34
N GLY A 236 -18.42 27.03 -11.62
CA GLY A 236 -18.73 26.97 -10.18
C GLY A 236 -17.82 27.84 -9.29
N ASN A 237 -16.81 28.47 -9.89
CA ASN A 237 -15.92 29.44 -9.24
C ASN A 237 -15.52 30.56 -10.21
N SER A 238 -16.51 31.18 -10.87
CA SER A 238 -16.31 32.30 -11.82
C SER A 238 -15.53 33.48 -11.24
N GLY A 239 -15.49 33.65 -9.91
CA GLY A 239 -14.56 34.58 -9.24
C GLY A 239 -13.08 34.16 -9.35
N SER A 240 -12.79 32.86 -9.28
CA SER A 240 -11.42 32.35 -9.30
C SER A 240 -10.75 32.32 -10.66
N PHE A 241 -11.50 32.22 -11.77
CA PHE A 241 -10.87 32.26 -13.09
C PHE A 241 -10.30 33.65 -13.39
N LEU A 242 -11.02 34.70 -12.98
CA LEU A 242 -10.57 36.08 -13.08
C LEU A 242 -9.39 36.35 -12.11
N GLU A 243 -9.45 35.83 -10.89
CA GLU A 243 -8.31 35.89 -9.94
C GLU A 243 -7.10 35.09 -10.43
N TYR A 244 -7.31 33.93 -11.04
CA TYR A 244 -6.25 33.09 -11.60
C TYR A 244 -5.60 33.77 -12.81
N GLN A 245 -6.38 34.37 -13.71
CA GLN A 245 -5.85 35.18 -14.79
C GLN A 245 -5.06 36.39 -14.26
N ARG A 246 -5.54 37.08 -13.22
CA ARG A 246 -4.80 38.18 -12.59
C ARG A 246 -3.51 37.69 -11.93
N PHE A 247 -3.54 36.54 -11.26
CA PHE A 247 -2.37 35.93 -10.63
C PHE A 247 -1.31 35.54 -11.67
N VAL A 248 -1.70 34.84 -12.74
CA VAL A 248 -0.78 34.46 -13.83
C VAL A 248 -0.20 35.70 -14.52
N ASN A 249 -1.02 36.74 -14.75
CA ASN A 249 -0.57 37.99 -15.36
C ASN A 249 0.38 38.77 -14.41
N SER A 250 0.18 38.69 -13.09
CA SER A 250 1.10 39.27 -12.10
C SER A 250 2.46 38.56 -12.08
N ILE A 251 2.47 37.22 -12.20
CA ILE A 251 3.70 36.44 -12.30
C ILE A 251 4.43 36.76 -13.61
N GLY A 252 3.71 36.80 -14.73
CA GLY A 252 4.29 37.14 -16.03
C GLY A 252 4.95 38.53 -16.04
N ARG A 253 4.34 39.51 -15.37
CA ARG A 253 4.94 40.85 -15.20
C ARG A 253 6.16 40.85 -14.28
N SER A 254 6.17 40.05 -13.22
CA SER A 254 7.33 39.94 -12.32
C SER A 254 8.54 39.20 -12.90
N MET A 255 8.38 38.56 -14.06
CA MET A 255 9.47 37.89 -14.78
C MET A 255 10.04 38.75 -15.92
N LEU A 256 9.36 39.83 -16.29
CA LEU A 256 9.77 40.75 -17.35
C LEU A 256 10.50 42.00 -16.83
N TRP A 257 10.81 42.04 -15.53
CA TRP A 257 11.67 43.03 -14.87
C TRP A 257 12.57 42.35 -13.85
#